data_AF-A0A1G5SX08-F1
#
_entry.id   AF-A0A1G5SX08-F1
#
_cell.length_a   1.000
_cell.length_b   1.000
_cell.length_c   1.000
_cell.angle_alpha   90.00
_cell.angle_beta   90.00
_cell.angle_gamma   90.00
#
_symmetry.space_group_name_H-M   'P 1'
#
loop_
_entity.id
_entity.type
_entity.pdbx_description
1 polymer ?
#
loop_
_entity_poly.entity_id
_entity_poly.type
_entity_poly.pdbx_seq_one_letter_code
_entity_poly.pdbx_strand_id
1 'polypeptide(L)' 'MLKVHMDGAGICGVYPNDVATTKVEQVVAFARQHQHPLRCVMEET' A
#
# COMPACT_ATOMS: atom_id res chain seq x y z
N MET A 1 -8.12 -2.93 7.35
CA MET A 1 -8.27 -1.47 7.51
C MET A 1 -8.12 -1.05 8.97
N LEU A 2 -8.92 -1.57 9.91
CA LEU A 2 -8.87 -1.18 11.33
C LEU A 2 -7.46 -1.18 11.94
N LYS A 3 -6.62 -2.17 11.59
CA LYS A 3 -5.22 -2.24 12.01
C LYS A 3 -4.41 -1.00 11.62
N VAL A 4 -4.50 -0.55 10.36
CA VAL A 4 -3.80 0.66 9.88
C VAL A 4 -4.29 1.90 10.63
N HIS A 5 -5.58 1.95 10.95
CA HIS A 5 -6.16 3.08 11.70
C HIS A 5 -5.65 3.14 13.14
N MET A 6 -5.53 2.00 13.82
CA MET A 6 -5.10 1.94 15.22
C MET A 6 -3.57 1.97 15.38
N ASP A 7 -2.85 1.30 14.48
CA ASP A 7 -1.40 1.04 14.61
C ASP A 7 -0.57 1.95 13.67
N GLY A 8 -1.22 2.79 12.87
CA GLY A 8 -0.59 3.68 11.88
C GLY A 8 -0.13 3.00 10.58
N ALA A 9 0.07 1.67 10.60
CA ALA A 9 0.46 0.87 9.44
C ALA A 9 -0.10 -0.56 9.52
N GLY A 10 -0.05 -1.29 8.42
CA GLY A 10 -0.48 -2.68 8.39
C GLY A 10 -0.10 -3.38 7.09
N ILE A 11 0.27 -4.66 7.20
CA ILE A 11 0.60 -5.52 6.06
C ILE A 11 -0.68 -5.83 5.29
N CYS A 12 -0.70 -5.47 4.01
CA CYS A 12 -1.80 -5.78 3.09
C CYS A 12 -1.62 -7.14 2.40
N GLY A 13 -0.39 -7.62 2.27
CA GLY A 13 -0.02 -8.92 1.72
C GLY A 13 1.50 -9.06 1.53
N VAL A 14 1.96 -10.29 1.27
CA VAL A 14 3.36 -10.60 0.96
C VAL A 14 3.40 -11.17 -0.46
N TYR A 15 4.29 -10.64 -1.29
CA TYR A 15 4.36 -10.94 -2.72
C TYR A 15 5.82 -10.99 -3.20
N PRO A 16 6.11 -11.64 -4.34
CA PRO A 16 7.33 -11.41 -5.10
C PRO A 16 7.51 -9.91 -5.44
N ASN A 17 8.77 -9.48 -5.60
CA ASN A 17 9.14 -8.07 -5.73
C ASN A 17 8.40 -7.35 -6.88
N ASP A 18 8.29 -7.99 -8.04
CA ASP A 18 7.61 -7.48 -9.23
C ASP A 18 6.10 -7.25 -8.99
N VAL A 19 5.45 -8.20 -8.31
CA VAL A 19 4.03 -8.12 -7.94
C VAL A 19 3.82 -7.06 -6.86
N ALA A 20 4.70 -6.98 -5.86
CA ALA A 20 4.63 -5.95 -4.81
C ALA A 20 4.76 -4.54 -5.40
N THR A 21 5.74 -4.33 -6.29
CA THR A 21 5.97 -3.06 -6.99
C THR A 21 4.72 -2.62 -7.76
N THR A 22 4.17 -3.52 -8.58
CA THR A 22 2.97 -3.24 -9.39
C THR A 22 1.77 -2.87 -8.51
N LYS A 23 1.56 -3.59 -7.39
CA LYS A 23 0.45 -3.31 -6.47
C LYS A 23 0.60 -1.97 -5.75
N VAL A 24 1.81 -1.60 -5.33
CA VAL A 24 2.07 -0.30 -4.71
C VAL A 24 1.73 0.82 -5.69
N GLU A 25 2.21 0.74 -6.93
CA GLU A 25 1.93 1.74 -7.96
C GLU A 25 0.44 1.91 -8.24
N GLN A 26 -0.29 0.80 -8.40
CA GLN A 26 -1.73 0.81 -8.63
C GLN A 26 -2.51 1.51 -7.49
N VAL A 27 -2.20 1.16 -6.24
CA VAL A 27 -2.90 1.73 -5.07
C VAL A 27 -2.60 3.23 -4.93
N VAL A 28 -1.33 3.63 -5.09
CA VAL A 28 -0.92 5.03 -5.00
C VAL A 28 -1.55 5.85 -6.13
N ALA A 29 -1.55 5.34 -7.36
CA ALA A 29 -2.17 6.01 -8.50
C ALA A 29 -3.68 6.20 -8.28
N PHE A 30 -4.38 5.16 -7.82
CA PHE A 30 -5.80 5.21 -7.54
C PHE A 30 -6.15 6.22 -6.43
N ALA A 31 -5.37 6.24 -5.35
CA ALA A 31 -5.56 7.20 -4.27
C ALA A 31 -5.35 8.65 -4.74
N ARG A 32 -4.30 8.90 -5.53
CA ARG A 32 -4.04 10.23 -6.10
C ARG A 32 -5.13 10.69 -7.05
N GLN A 33 -5.65 9.81 -7.91
CA GLN A 33 -6.76 10.10 -8.82
C GLN A 33 -8.00 10.58 -8.06
N HIS A 34 -8.22 10.06 -6.85
CA HIS A 34 -9.34 10.43 -5.98
C HIS A 34 -8.96 11.46 -4.90
N GLN A 35 -7.83 12.15 -5.06
CA GLN A 35 -7.38 13.21 -4.16
C GLN A 35 -7.24 12.76 -2.69
N HIS A 36 -6.83 11.51 -2.48
CA HIS A 36 -6.59 10.94 -1.16
C HIS A 36 -5.10 10.85 -0.84
N PRO A 37 -4.66 11.20 0.39
CA PRO A 37 -3.25 11.19 0.79
C PRO A 37 -2.75 9.78 1.19
N LEU A 38 -3.41 8.71 0.74
CA LEU A 38 -3.06 7.35 1.14
C LEU A 38 -1.63 7.00 0.73
N ARG A 39 -0.85 6.48 1.68
CA ARG A 39 0.50 5.96 1.46
C ARG A 39 0.46 4.44 1.42
N CYS A 40 1.03 3.87 0.36
CA CYS A 40 1.28 2.43 0.21
C CYS A 40 2.78 2.26 -0.12
N VAL A 41 3.44 1.30 0.52
CA VAL A 41 4.86 0.99 0.33
C VAL A 41 5.08 -0.52 0.35
N MET A 42 6.21 -0.96 -0.20
CA MET A 42 6.73 -2.32 -0.05
C MET A 42 7.99 -2.29 0.79
N GLU A 43 8.23 -3.35 1.55
CA GLU A 43 9.43 -3.56 2.37
C GLU A 43 9.97 -4.97 2.07
N GLU A 44 11.29 -5.11 1.97
CA GLU A 44 11.94 -6.42 1.85
C GLU A 44 11.91 -7.12 3.21
N THR A 45 11.58 -8.41 3.21
CA THR A 45 11.56 -9.28 4.40
C THR A 45 12.72 -10.26 4.39
#